data_AF-X0T519-F1
#
_entry.id   AF-X0T519-F1
#
_cell.length_a   1.000
_cell.length_b   1.000
_cell.length_c   1.000
_cell.angle_alpha   90.00
_cell.angle_beta   90.00
_cell.angle_gamma   90.00
#
_symmetry.space_group_name_H-M   'P 1'
#
loop_
_entity.id
_entity.type
_entity.pdbx_description
1 polymer ?
#
loop_
_entity_poly.entity_id
_entity_poly.type
_entity_poly.pdbx_seq_one_letter_code
_entity_poly.pdbx_strand_id
1 'polypeptide(L)'
;VTPPPGTLVEVTGSQEGQAIVVATAESIRPPEELGLVKLEGVVDQVDDNQWQVGPALFRTTAVTRIGGELIPGARAVVWGLPNEDGSLDAIHVDVLDTRSLIAP
;
A
#
# COMPACT_ATOMS: atom_id res chain seq x y z
N VAL A 1 7.55 5.98 -21.73
CA VAL A 1 6.90 7.28 -21.46
C VAL A 1 7.22 7.64 -20.03
N THR A 2 7.71 8.84 -19.75
CA THR A 2 8.00 9.25 -18.37
C THR A 2 6.68 9.58 -17.65
N PRO A 3 6.38 9.00 -16.47
CA PRO A 3 5.16 9.32 -15.74
C PRO A 3 5.11 10.80 -15.34
N PRO A 4 3.93 11.46 -15.34
CA PRO A 4 3.82 12.82 -14.84
C PRO A 4 4.22 12.94 -13.35
N PRO A 5 4.76 14.08 -12.89
CA PRO A 5 5.08 14.29 -11.48
C PRO A 5 3.87 14.04 -10.57
N GLY A 6 4.08 13.27 -9.49
CA GLY A 6 3.03 12.88 -8.53
C GLY A 6 2.33 11.56 -8.85
N THR A 7 2.67 10.90 -9.96
CA THR A 7 2.21 9.52 -10.24
C THR A 7 2.73 8.57 -9.17
N LEU A 8 1.85 7.71 -8.62
CA LEU A 8 2.29 6.58 -7.81
C LEU A 8 2.88 5.52 -8.75
N VAL A 9 4.15 5.19 -8.54
CA VAL A 9 4.88 4.20 -9.33
C VAL A 9 5.40 3.06 -8.46
N GLU A 10 5.33 1.85 -8.97
CA GLU A 10 6.02 0.69 -8.41
C GLU A 10 7.39 0.59 -9.06
N VAL A 11 8.44 0.47 -8.27
CA VAL A 11 9.82 0.45 -8.76
C VAL A 11 10.46 -0.87 -8.38
N THR A 12 10.93 -1.63 -9.39
CA THR A 12 11.75 -2.82 -9.16
C THR A 12 13.19 -2.51 -9.54
N GLY A 13 14.12 -2.85 -8.65
CA GLY A 13 15.54 -2.63 -8.86
C GLY A 13 16.41 -3.48 -7.96
N SER A 14 17.71 -3.37 -8.13
CA SER A 14 18.72 -4.06 -7.33
C SER A 14 19.59 -3.05 -6.61
N GLN A 15 19.97 -3.35 -5.37
CA GLN A 15 20.94 -2.53 -4.65
C GLN A 15 22.37 -2.83 -5.13
N GLU A 16 23.05 -1.82 -5.64
CA GLU A 16 24.48 -1.88 -6.00
C GLU A 16 25.26 -0.91 -5.10
N GLY A 17 25.92 -1.46 -4.08
CA GLY A 17 26.61 -0.67 -3.06
C GLY A 17 25.63 0.21 -2.26
N GLN A 18 25.75 1.53 -2.38
CA GLN A 18 24.86 2.51 -1.73
C GLN A 18 23.72 2.99 -2.64
N ALA A 19 23.69 2.59 -3.91
CA ALA A 19 22.67 3.00 -4.86
C ALA A 19 21.64 1.90 -5.08
N ILE A 20 20.39 2.29 -5.34
CA ILE A 20 19.39 1.40 -5.94
C ILE A 20 19.42 1.63 -7.45
N VAL A 21 19.76 0.59 -8.20
CA VAL A 21 19.71 0.57 -9.66
C VAL A 21 18.33 0.09 -10.08
N VAL A 22 17.54 1.00 -10.62
CA VAL A 22 16.16 0.71 -11.06
C VAL A 22 16.19 -0.06 -12.38
N ALA A 23 15.54 -1.23 -12.40
CA ALA A 23 15.36 -2.03 -13.59
C ALA A 23 14.04 -1.67 -14.30
N THR A 24 12.96 -1.51 -13.53
CA THR A 24 11.63 -1.17 -14.06
C THR A 24 10.92 -0.18 -13.13
N ALA A 25 10.06 0.64 -13.73
CA ALA A 25 9.11 1.50 -13.03
C ALA A 25 7.75 1.42 -13.73
N GLU A 26 6.72 0.96 -13.03
CA GLU A 26 5.36 0.84 -13.54
C GLU A 26 4.46 1.89 -12.89
N SER A 27 3.67 2.60 -13.70
CA SER A 27 2.65 3.52 -13.18
C SER A 27 1.49 2.74 -12.56
N ILE A 28 1.29 2.92 -11.26
CA ILE A 28 0.14 2.37 -10.54
C ILE A 28 -1.05 3.33 -10.66
N ARG A 29 -0.83 4.64 -10.45
CA ARG A 29 -1.88 5.67 -10.58
C ARG A 29 -1.38 7.04 -11.01
N PRO A 30 -2.13 7.77 -11.87
CA PRO A 30 -1.78 9.11 -12.31
C PRO A 30 -1.98 10.17 -11.19
N PRO A 31 -1.35 11.35 -11.32
CA PRO A 31 -1.37 12.39 -10.27
C PRO A 31 -2.69 13.14 -10.13
N GLU A 32 -3.59 13.02 -11.11
CA GLU A 32 -4.85 13.77 -11.17
C GLU A 32 -5.90 13.29 -10.16
N GLU A 33 -5.67 12.17 -9.49
CA GLU A 33 -6.41 11.75 -8.30
C GLU A 33 -5.78 12.34 -7.03
N LEU A 34 -5.91 13.66 -6.89
CA LEU A 34 -5.59 14.37 -5.66
C LEU A 34 -6.52 13.87 -4.54
N GLY A 35 -5.95 13.21 -3.53
CA GLY A 35 -6.74 12.71 -2.38
C GLY A 35 -6.24 11.42 -1.77
N LEU A 36 -5.25 10.76 -2.37
CA LEU A 36 -4.64 9.56 -1.79
C LEU A 36 -4.04 9.86 -0.42
N VAL A 37 -4.48 9.11 0.58
CA VAL A 37 -3.87 9.07 1.91
C VAL A 37 -2.90 7.90 1.94
N LYS A 38 -1.67 8.17 2.39
CA LYS A 38 -0.69 7.15 2.72
C LYS A 38 -0.72 6.90 4.22
N LEU A 39 -0.91 5.66 4.63
CA LEU A 39 -0.87 5.23 6.03
C LEU A 39 0.09 4.06 6.17
N GLU A 40 0.96 4.13 7.18
CA GLU A 40 1.78 3.00 7.62
C GLU A 40 1.27 2.55 8.98
N GLY A 41 1.09 1.24 9.17
CA GLY A 41 0.57 0.70 10.42
C GLY A 41 0.67 -0.81 10.53
N VAL A 42 0.23 -1.32 11.67
CA VAL A 42 0.08 -2.76 11.92
C VAL A 42 -1.31 -3.18 11.45
N VAL A 43 -1.38 -4.31 10.76
CA VAL A 43 -2.63 -4.93 10.33
C VAL A 43 -3.28 -5.58 11.54
N ASP A 44 -4.41 -5.06 11.99
CA ASP A 44 -5.13 -5.61 13.15
C ASP A 44 -6.08 -6.74 12.73
N GLN A 45 -6.72 -6.58 11.57
CA GLN A 45 -7.70 -7.54 11.05
C GLN A 45 -7.68 -7.59 9.52
N VAL A 46 -7.88 -8.80 8.97
CA VAL A 46 -7.96 -9.06 7.54
C VAL A 46 -9.23 -9.88 7.26
N ASP A 47 -10.22 -9.27 6.64
CA ASP A 47 -11.40 -9.94 6.07
C ASP A 47 -11.35 -9.92 4.53
N ASP A 48 -12.28 -10.61 3.87
CA ASP A 48 -12.29 -10.80 2.41
C ASP A 48 -12.25 -9.47 1.62
N ASN A 49 -12.95 -8.44 2.10
CA ASN A 49 -13.07 -7.14 1.40
C ASN A 49 -12.75 -5.93 2.29
N GLN A 50 -12.30 -6.16 3.52
CA GLN A 50 -12.05 -5.08 4.50
C GLN A 50 -10.88 -5.43 5.39
N TRP A 51 -9.97 -4.47 5.58
CA TRP A 51 -8.80 -4.62 6.44
C TRP A 51 -8.73 -3.47 7.44
N GLN A 52 -8.34 -3.78 8.66
CA GLN A 52 -8.05 -2.79 9.68
C GLN A 52 -6.53 -2.62 9.78
N VAL A 53 -6.03 -1.41 9.55
CA VAL A 53 -4.60 -1.08 9.70
C VAL A 53 -4.48 0.09 10.67
N GLY A 54 -4.07 -0.21 11.90
CA GLY A 54 -4.14 0.74 13.02
C GLY A 54 -5.57 1.26 13.20
N PRO A 55 -5.79 2.59 13.28
CA PRO A 55 -7.14 3.15 13.44
C PRO A 55 -7.96 3.19 12.14
N ALA A 56 -7.37 2.89 10.99
CA ALA A 56 -8.00 3.08 9.69
C ALA A 56 -8.62 1.79 9.14
N LEU A 57 -9.86 1.92 8.67
CA LEU A 57 -10.57 0.86 7.96
C LEU A 57 -10.38 1.03 6.44
N PHE A 58 -9.83 0.01 5.81
CA PHE A 58 -9.62 -0.05 4.38
C PHE A 58 -10.60 -1.01 3.71
N ARG A 59 -11.27 -0.57 2.64
CA ARG A 59 -12.05 -1.44 1.77
C ARG A 59 -11.20 -1.87 0.59
N THR A 60 -11.20 -3.15 0.29
CA THR A 60 -10.46 -3.69 -0.84
C THR A 60 -11.40 -4.02 -1.98
N THR A 61 -10.89 -3.88 -3.19
CA THR A 61 -11.64 -4.13 -4.42
C THR A 61 -10.77 -4.91 -5.39
N ALA A 62 -11.35 -5.34 -6.52
CA ALA A 62 -10.60 -6.03 -7.56
C ALA A 62 -9.45 -5.21 -8.17
N VAL A 63 -9.42 -3.89 -7.95
CA VAL A 63 -8.34 -3.01 -8.44
C VAL A 63 -7.26 -2.73 -7.40
N THR A 64 -7.43 -3.20 -6.16
CA THR A 64 -6.41 -3.07 -5.11
C THR A 64 -5.20 -3.93 -5.45
N ARG A 65 -4.02 -3.30 -5.57
CA ARG A 65 -2.75 -4.02 -5.81
C ARG A 65 -2.07 -4.34 -4.47
N ILE A 66 -1.76 -5.60 -4.25
CA ILE A 66 -1.20 -6.09 -2.98
C ILE A 66 0.20 -6.64 -3.24
N GLY A 67 1.21 -6.00 -2.66
CA GLY A 67 2.57 -6.48 -2.59
C GLY A 67 2.81 -7.21 -1.26
N GLY A 68 3.05 -8.52 -1.33
CA GLY A 68 3.24 -9.37 -0.15
C GLY A 68 1.97 -9.98 0.41
N GLU A 69 2.11 -10.75 1.49
CA GLU A 69 0.98 -11.44 2.16
C GLU A 69 0.51 -10.62 3.35
N LEU A 70 -0.75 -10.15 3.30
CA LEU A 70 -1.35 -9.37 4.38
C LEU A 70 -1.96 -10.30 5.42
N ILE A 71 -1.36 -10.35 6.60
CA ILE A 71 -1.85 -11.14 7.74
C ILE A 71 -1.99 -10.25 8.98
N PRO A 72 -2.88 -10.58 9.93
CA PRO A 72 -2.90 -9.91 11.23
C PRO A 72 -1.52 -9.91 11.89
N GLY A 73 -1.13 -8.74 12.42
CA GLY A 73 0.16 -8.46 13.03
C GLY A 73 1.26 -8.01 12.07
N ALA A 74 1.08 -8.11 10.75
CA ALA A 74 2.04 -7.61 9.77
C ALA A 74 2.11 -6.08 9.80
N ARG A 75 3.27 -5.50 9.45
CA ARG A 75 3.39 -4.06 9.20
C ARG A 75 3.22 -3.80 7.71
N ALA A 76 2.34 -2.87 7.36
CA ALA A 76 2.03 -2.54 5.98
C ALA A 76 1.98 -1.03 5.75
N VAL A 77 2.24 -0.62 4.52
CA VAL A 77 1.96 0.71 4.01
C VAL A 77 0.81 0.60 3.02
N VAL A 78 -0.25 1.38 3.25
CA VAL A 78 -1.44 1.40 2.41
C VAL A 78 -1.63 2.80 1.84
N TRP A 79 -1.86 2.87 0.54
CA TRP A 79 -2.36 4.03 -0.16
C TRP A 79 -3.83 3.81 -0.48
N GLY A 80 -4.69 4.74 -0.06
CA GLY A 80 -6.13 4.63 -0.30
C GLY A 80 -6.81 5.98 -0.50
N LEU A 81 -7.97 5.96 -1.13
CA LEU A 81 -8.82 7.14 -1.33
C LEU A 81 -9.83 7.25 -0.18
N PRO A 82 -9.92 8.39 0.51
CA PRO A 82 -10.88 8.56 1.59
C PRO A 82 -12.31 8.64 1.05
N ASN A 83 -13.22 7.97 1.75
CA ASN A 83 -14.65 8.01 1.51
C ASN A 83 -15.34 8.97 2.49
N GLU A 84 -16.58 9.38 2.17
CA GLU A 84 -17.39 10.25 3.05
C GLU A 84 -17.70 9.61 4.42
N ASP A 85 -17.71 8.27 4.50
CA ASP A 85 -17.94 7.50 5.73
C ASP A 85 -16.69 7.36 6.62
N GLY A 86 -15.55 7.90 6.19
CA GLY A 86 -14.27 7.83 6.90
C GLY A 86 -13.46 6.56 6.62
N SER A 87 -13.98 5.61 5.85
CA SER A 87 -13.20 4.47 5.34
C SER A 87 -12.30 4.89 4.18
N LEU A 88 -11.34 4.04 3.82
CA LEU A 88 -10.42 4.27 2.71
C LEU A 88 -10.53 3.15 1.68
N ASP A 89 -10.78 3.47 0.41
CA ASP A 89 -10.69 2.49 -0.67
C ASP A 89 -9.21 2.23 -0.99
N ALA A 90 -8.71 1.04 -0.66
CA ALA A 90 -7.32 0.67 -0.83
C ALA A 90 -6.95 0.57 -2.31
N ILE A 91 -5.88 1.26 -2.70
CA ILE A 91 -5.37 1.26 -4.07
C ILE A 91 -4.12 0.41 -4.16
N HIS A 92 -3.20 0.60 -3.22
CA HIS A 92 -1.95 -0.14 -3.18
C HIS A 92 -1.56 -0.45 -1.75
N VAL A 93 -1.09 -1.67 -1.53
CA VAL A 93 -0.58 -2.15 -0.24
C VAL A 93 0.78 -2.76 -0.44
N ASP A 94 1.72 -2.36 0.40
CA ASP A 94 3.04 -2.97 0.49
C ASP A 94 3.25 -3.51 1.91
N VAL A 95 3.42 -4.82 2.03
CA VAL A 95 3.68 -5.49 3.30
C VAL A 95 5.17 -5.42 3.59
N LEU A 96 5.53 -4.58 4.55
CA LEU A 96 6.92 -4.30 4.92
C LEU A 96 7.57 -5.47 5.69
N ASP A 97 6.76 -6.18 6.46
CA ASP A 97 7.20 -7.18 7.43
C ASP A 97 6.01 -8.05 7.85
N THR A 98 6.17 -9.37 7.75
CA THR A 98 5.15 -10.37 8.13
C THR A 98 5.37 -10.93 9.54
N ARG A 99 6.35 -10.44 10.31
CA ARG A 99 6.46 -10.82 11.72
C ARG A 99 5.27 -10.22 12.45
N SER A 100 4.38 -11.09 12.94
CA SER A 100 3.34 -10.66 13.87
C SER A 100 3.98 -9.95 15.07
N LEU A 101 3.76 -8.64 15.17
CA LEU A 101 4.12 -7.87 16.37
C LEU A 101 3.12 -8.10 17.51
N ILE A 102 2.05 -8.84 17.24
CA ILE A 102 1.09 -9.32 18.22
C ILE A 102 1.59 -10.69 18.69
N ALA A 103 2.15 -10.73 19.91
CA ALA A 103 2.50 -11.98 20.57
C ALA A 103 1.24 -12.79 20.92
N PRO A 104 1.30 -14.14 20.96
CA PRO A 104 0.20 -14.97 21.45
C PRO A 104 -0.09 -14.77 22.95
#